data_AF-A0A937APL0-F1
#
_entry.id   AF-A0A937APL0-F1
#
_cell.length_a   1.000
_cell.length_b   1.000
_cell.length_c   1.000
_cell.angle_alpha   90.00
_cell.angle_beta   90.00
_cell.angle_gamma   90.00
#
_symmetry.space_group_name_H-M   'P 1'
#
loop_
_entity.id
_entity.type
_entity.pdbx_description
1 polymer ?
#
loop_
_entity_poly.entity_id
_entity_poly.type
_entity_poly.pdbx_seq_one_letter_code
_entity_poly.pdbx_strand_id
1 'polypeptide(L)'
;GVGGARLGMAPLGDDDVRRSLREWFVEGPETEQLIERIARRVGGNPLFVEECVRGLAQQGALTTIATPSDGGQPGRRRYACWAAPDQIDIPPSVHDVVASRIDRRSQECVALLQMLSLVGRRVPLWLANRVSDQTPVRTEEVLREAVAAEILVQTSLYPDVEYTFTHALLREVTHDSLTHVCRADPHRRILAAIEAHHADRPHEQAEWMAHHAAEGELWETAAVYQGRAAERALARGSYVEAIAGMREALSSFEKSSRSREATQRAIDHLRGLRALLFATAGSPAEINSALALAEELARGIEDRLRLGWVWADQSAQSWVEGENRQATAAARRSLEVAEESGDLRLRALALFRLGLGVYALGDYVGAAEALGRSCDLLSGDLRAERIGTAGATSVLGGGYLVATLCELGRYEEAEQRLAEAIAAAASARDIYSIAAAQIARCMLAIARGDVATAIPALEALLGAAKAAGIAAVSFYLETLLGRAKFIAGDIEAAIGLLTEKEEARSVPQAQLHGLSNVWLAEAKIAAGAVADAEALLERVDREMTQRGAAGGLAHCGAGKGKGALARGNLPAAQAAFARGLDQATVLWMRPVADTCREGMAEVAAGQQAAALSTTAAG
;
A
#
# COMPACT_ATOMS: atom_id res chain seq x y z
N GLY A 1 0.76 18.13 -17.43
CA GLY A 1 1.86 17.16 -17.66
C GLY A 1 2.87 17.81 -18.55
N VAL A 2 4.10 18.00 -18.08
CA VAL A 2 5.20 18.44 -18.95
C VAL A 2 5.61 17.20 -19.75
N GLY A 3 5.15 17.10 -20.99
CA GLY A 3 5.49 15.99 -21.88
C GLY A 3 7.00 15.99 -22.13
N GLY A 4 7.72 15.08 -21.49
CA GLY A 4 9.14 14.87 -21.78
C GLY A 4 9.29 14.32 -23.19
N ALA A 5 9.85 15.09 -24.11
CA ALA A 5 10.25 14.60 -25.41
C ALA A 5 11.45 13.64 -25.22
N ARG A 6 11.24 12.34 -25.48
CA ARG A 6 12.35 11.38 -25.57
C ARG A 6 13.09 11.61 -26.87
N LEU A 7 14.24 12.28 -26.79
CA LEU A 7 15.20 12.37 -27.88
C LEU A 7 16.01 11.07 -27.90
N GLY A 8 15.70 10.17 -28.83
CA GLY A 8 16.55 9.02 -29.10
C GLY A 8 17.83 9.48 -29.78
N MET A 9 18.97 9.35 -29.11
CA MET A 9 20.27 9.61 -29.75
C MET A 9 20.65 8.41 -30.60
N ALA A 10 20.56 8.56 -31.93
CA ALA A 10 21.06 7.56 -32.86
C ALA A 10 22.61 7.53 -32.85
N PRO A 11 23.25 6.39 -33.17
CA PRO A 11 24.69 6.34 -33.41
C PRO A 11 25.10 7.38 -34.45
N LEU A 12 26.32 7.92 -34.31
CA LEU A 12 26.89 8.79 -35.35
C LEU A 12 27.01 8.02 -36.65
N GLY A 13 26.64 8.64 -37.77
CA GLY A 13 26.92 8.09 -39.09
C GLY A 13 28.43 8.03 -39.33
N ASP A 14 28.89 7.11 -40.19
CA ASP A 14 30.32 6.91 -40.45
C ASP A 14 31.05 8.20 -40.87
N ASP A 15 30.38 9.08 -41.61
CA ASP A 15 30.95 10.36 -42.03
C ASP A 15 31.08 11.36 -40.87
N ASP A 16 30.17 11.34 -39.90
CA ASP A 16 30.25 12.15 -38.70
C ASP A 16 31.32 11.61 -37.74
N VAL A 17 31.48 10.28 -37.67
CA VAL A 17 32.59 9.63 -36.93
C VAL A 17 33.94 10.04 -37.53
N ARG A 18 34.11 9.96 -38.85
CA ARG A 18 35.33 10.42 -39.55
C ARG A 18 35.58 11.90 -39.33
N ARG A 19 34.54 12.73 -39.44
CA ARG A 19 34.65 14.18 -39.20
C ARG A 19 35.12 14.46 -37.77
N SER A 20 34.51 13.80 -36.79
CA SER A 20 34.91 13.89 -35.38
C SER A 20 36.36 13.48 -35.19
N LEU A 21 36.78 12.32 -35.71
CA LEU A 21 38.17 11.86 -35.64
C LEU A 21 39.15 12.86 -36.27
N ARG A 22 38.85 13.44 -37.43
CA ARG A 22 39.72 14.45 -38.06
C ARG A 22 39.91 15.71 -37.22
N GLU A 23 38.99 16.04 -36.31
CA GLU A 23 39.19 17.13 -35.35
C GLU A 23 40.27 16.81 -34.30
N TRP A 24 40.46 15.52 -33.99
CA TRP A 24 41.42 15.04 -32.99
C TRP A 24 42.82 14.84 -33.57
N PHE A 25 42.95 14.69 -34.88
CA PHE A 25 44.20 14.31 -35.55
C PHE A 25 44.75 15.43 -36.43
N VAL A 26 46.07 15.50 -36.64
CA VAL A 26 46.67 16.35 -37.70
C VAL A 26 46.60 15.65 -39.06
N GLU A 27 46.70 16.41 -40.15
CA GLU A 27 46.68 15.85 -41.50
C GLU A 27 47.96 15.04 -41.79
N GLY A 28 47.81 13.84 -42.34
CA GLY A 28 48.90 12.96 -42.75
C GLY A 28 48.39 11.61 -43.26
N PRO A 29 49.10 10.94 -44.20
CA PRO A 29 48.62 9.71 -44.81
C PRO A 29 48.49 8.54 -43.82
N GLU A 30 49.44 8.41 -42.89
CA GLU A 30 49.40 7.40 -41.82
C GLU A 30 48.24 7.66 -40.84
N THR A 31 47.96 8.95 -40.61
CA THR A 31 46.89 9.37 -39.71
C THR A 31 45.51 9.12 -40.34
N GLU A 32 45.33 9.39 -41.63
CA GLU A 32 44.08 9.08 -42.34
C GLU A 32 43.82 7.56 -42.40
N GLN A 33 44.87 6.75 -42.62
CA GLN A 33 44.74 5.29 -42.56
C GLN A 33 44.31 4.81 -41.16
N LEU A 34 44.84 5.41 -40.09
CA LEU A 34 44.43 5.10 -38.72
C LEU A 34 42.97 5.53 -38.46
N ILE A 35 42.55 6.71 -38.92
CA ILE A 35 41.16 7.19 -38.82
C ILE A 35 40.19 6.19 -39.45
N GLU A 36 40.50 5.67 -40.64
CA GLU A 36 39.66 4.66 -41.31
C GLU A 36 39.65 3.31 -40.59
N ARG A 37 40.74 2.93 -39.92
CA ARG A 37 40.78 1.71 -39.10
C ARG A 37 39.93 1.89 -37.83
N ILE A 38 40.03 3.05 -37.16
CA ILE A 38 39.23 3.38 -35.99
C ILE A 38 37.75 3.44 -36.39
N ALA A 39 37.37 4.26 -37.38
CA ALA A 39 35.99 4.46 -37.84
C ALA A 39 35.24 3.15 -38.12
N ARG A 40 35.89 2.20 -38.81
CA ARG A 40 35.33 0.87 -39.08
C ARG A 40 35.06 0.04 -37.82
N ARG A 41 35.78 0.31 -36.73
CA ARG A 41 35.65 -0.43 -35.46
C ARG A 41 34.63 0.19 -34.51
N VAL A 42 34.47 1.53 -34.54
CA VAL A 42 33.70 2.25 -33.50
C VAL A 42 32.19 2.13 -33.63
N GLY A 43 31.68 1.83 -34.84
CA GLY A 43 30.26 1.60 -35.08
C GLY A 43 29.34 2.76 -34.66
N GLY A 44 29.82 4.01 -34.75
CA GLY A 44 29.02 5.20 -34.42
C GLY A 44 28.91 5.57 -32.94
N ASN A 45 29.64 4.90 -32.03
CA ASN A 45 29.63 5.24 -30.61
C ASN A 45 30.61 6.38 -30.28
N PRO A 46 30.16 7.60 -29.92
CA PRO A 46 31.05 8.74 -29.67
C PRO A 46 32.05 8.50 -28.53
N LEU A 47 31.63 7.79 -27.48
CA LEU A 47 32.49 7.46 -26.35
C LEU A 47 33.64 6.54 -26.81
N PHE A 48 33.36 5.54 -27.62
CA PHE A 48 34.39 4.64 -28.12
C PHE A 48 35.37 5.35 -29.07
N VAL A 49 34.92 6.38 -29.81
CA VAL A 49 35.79 7.22 -30.64
C VAL A 49 36.81 7.92 -29.73
N GLU A 50 36.31 8.65 -28.73
CA GLU A 50 37.11 9.41 -27.78
C GLU A 50 38.07 8.51 -27.00
N GLU A 51 37.57 7.41 -26.44
CA GLU A 51 38.37 6.49 -25.64
C GLU A 51 39.46 5.79 -26.46
N CYS A 52 39.17 5.41 -27.72
CA CYS A 52 40.18 4.84 -28.62
C CYS A 52 41.34 5.80 -28.85
N VAL A 53 41.04 7.05 -29.23
CA VAL A 53 42.10 8.03 -29.53
C VAL A 53 42.93 8.34 -28.30
N ARG A 54 42.29 8.54 -27.15
CA ARG A 54 43.00 8.75 -25.87
C ARG A 54 43.84 7.55 -25.48
N GLY A 55 43.30 6.34 -25.63
CA GLY A 55 43.97 5.08 -25.32
C GLY A 55 45.26 4.91 -26.12
N LEU A 56 45.22 5.19 -27.43
CA LEU A 56 46.35 5.13 -28.34
C LEU A 56 47.41 6.21 -28.05
N ALA A 57 46.98 7.43 -27.73
CA ALA A 57 47.89 8.50 -27.33
C ALA A 57 48.65 8.16 -26.03
N GLN A 58 47.97 7.59 -25.05
CA GLN A 58 48.57 7.17 -23.78
C GLN A 58 49.51 5.96 -23.93
N GLN A 59 49.30 5.10 -24.94
CA GLN A 59 50.21 3.99 -25.28
C GLN A 59 51.47 4.47 -26.02
N GLY A 60 51.58 5.77 -26.34
CA GLY A 60 52.67 6.32 -27.13
C GLY A 60 52.56 6.02 -28.62
N ALA A 61 51.46 5.39 -29.07
CA ALA A 61 51.19 5.16 -30.49
C ALA A 61 50.87 6.47 -31.23
N LEU A 62 50.41 7.50 -30.50
CA LEU A 62 50.18 8.84 -31.03
C LEU A 62 51.05 9.88 -30.34
N THR A 63 51.60 10.80 -31.12
CA THR A 63 52.32 11.96 -30.61
C THR A 63 51.35 13.12 -30.42
N THR A 64 51.32 13.70 -29.22
CA THR A 64 50.50 14.89 -28.95
C THR A 64 51.16 16.13 -29.56
N ILE A 65 50.41 16.86 -30.38
CA ILE A 65 50.81 18.13 -30.96
C ILE A 65 50.01 19.24 -30.27
N ALA A 66 50.71 20.06 -29.50
CA ALA A 66 50.14 21.27 -28.93
C ALA A 66 49.97 22.31 -30.05
N THR A 67 48.72 22.67 -30.37
CA THR A 67 48.46 23.81 -31.24
C THR A 67 48.61 25.09 -30.41
N PRO A 68 49.32 26.13 -30.92
CA PRO A 68 49.37 27.42 -30.25
C PRO A 68 47.96 27.98 -30.04
N SER A 69 47.71 28.54 -28.85
CA SER A 69 46.45 29.21 -28.54
C SER A 69 46.41 30.54 -29.29
N ASP A 70 45.60 30.63 -30.35
CA ASP A 70 45.19 31.93 -30.89
C ASP A 70 44.04 32.47 -30.01
N GLY A 71 44.30 33.57 -29.31
CA GLY A 71 43.23 34.40 -28.72
C GLY A 71 42.60 33.90 -27.42
N GLY A 72 43.35 33.28 -26.50
CA GLY A 72 42.88 33.04 -25.13
C GLY A 72 41.92 31.86 -24.95
N GLN A 73 41.68 31.05 -25.99
CA GLN A 73 41.07 29.73 -25.84
C GLN A 73 42.16 28.66 -25.64
N PRO A 74 42.02 27.71 -24.69
CA PRO A 74 43.00 26.64 -24.53
C PRO A 74 43.19 25.90 -25.86
N GLY A 75 44.43 25.79 -26.34
CA GLY A 75 44.75 25.17 -27.63
C GLY A 75 44.21 23.74 -27.71
N ARG A 76 43.58 23.39 -28.85
CA ARG A 76 43.06 22.03 -29.06
C ARG A 76 44.23 21.05 -29.14
N ARG A 77 44.22 20.01 -28.30
CA ARG A 77 45.18 18.90 -28.41
C ARG A 77 44.87 18.10 -29.66
N ARG A 78 45.78 18.09 -30.63
CA ARG A 78 45.70 17.21 -31.81
C ARG A 78 46.75 16.11 -31.69
N TYR A 79 46.51 14.98 -32.35
CA TYR A 79 47.37 13.81 -32.33
C TYR A 79 47.94 13.52 -33.72
N ALA A 80 49.15 12.99 -33.78
CA ALA A 80 49.75 12.50 -35.01
C ALA A 80 50.13 11.02 -34.85
N CYS A 81 49.83 10.23 -35.88
CA CYS A 81 50.33 8.86 -35.98
C CYS A 81 51.55 8.85 -36.89
N TRP A 82 52.72 8.53 -36.33
CA TRP A 82 53.98 8.40 -37.08
C TRP A 82 54.45 6.94 -37.21
N ALA A 83 53.78 6.01 -36.51
CA ALA A 83 54.02 4.58 -36.63
C ALA A 83 53.25 4.00 -37.82
N ALA A 84 53.66 2.81 -38.30
CA ALA A 84 52.92 2.08 -39.31
C ALA A 84 51.51 1.75 -38.76
N PRO A 85 50.43 2.32 -39.34
CA PRO A 85 49.10 2.21 -38.75
C PRO A 85 48.67 0.77 -38.57
N ASP A 86 49.06 -0.14 -39.47
CA ASP A 86 48.70 -1.56 -39.42
C ASP A 86 49.30 -2.31 -38.21
N GLN A 87 50.32 -1.76 -37.56
CA GLN A 87 50.94 -2.33 -36.36
C GLN A 87 50.31 -1.82 -35.06
N ILE A 88 49.40 -0.84 -35.14
CA ILE A 88 48.67 -0.31 -33.99
C ILE A 88 47.49 -1.23 -33.70
N ASP A 89 47.48 -1.82 -32.51
CA ASP A 89 46.37 -2.63 -32.03
C ASP A 89 45.21 -1.74 -31.59
N ILE A 90 44.06 -1.87 -32.26
CA ILE A 90 42.85 -1.10 -31.96
C ILE A 90 41.94 -2.02 -31.15
N PRO A 91 41.59 -1.64 -29.91
CA PRO A 91 40.82 -2.50 -29.03
C PRO A 91 39.51 -2.98 -29.66
N PRO A 92 39.10 -4.23 -29.39
CA PRO A 92 38.01 -4.85 -30.11
C PRO A 92 36.62 -4.33 -29.71
N SER A 93 36.49 -3.71 -28.53
CA SER A 93 35.25 -3.11 -28.05
C SER A 93 35.48 -1.90 -27.14
N VAL A 94 34.42 -1.12 -26.91
CA VAL A 94 34.43 -0.02 -25.93
C VAL A 94 34.79 -0.51 -24.52
N HIS A 95 34.33 -1.71 -24.16
CA HIS A 95 34.60 -2.29 -22.85
C HIS A 95 36.10 -2.53 -22.67
N ASP A 96 36.79 -3.03 -23.70
CA ASP A 96 38.24 -3.30 -23.64
C ASP A 96 39.06 -2.02 -23.53
N VAL A 97 38.65 -0.95 -24.22
CA VAL A 97 39.33 0.35 -24.10
C VAL A 97 39.17 0.91 -22.69
N VAL A 98 37.94 0.85 -22.16
CA VAL A 98 37.59 1.35 -20.83
C VAL A 98 38.30 0.54 -19.75
N ALA A 99 38.30 -0.79 -19.85
CA ALA A 99 39.03 -1.68 -18.95
C ALA A 99 40.54 -1.37 -18.97
N SER A 100 41.14 -1.28 -20.16
CA SER A 100 42.55 -0.92 -20.32
C SER A 100 42.88 0.47 -19.74
N ARG A 101 41.95 1.43 -19.81
CA ARG A 101 42.13 2.75 -19.18
C ARG A 101 42.16 2.67 -17.66
N ILE A 102 41.30 1.84 -17.06
CA ILE A 102 41.26 1.59 -15.62
C ILE A 102 42.53 0.84 -15.20
N ASP A 103 42.89 -0.25 -15.88
CA ASP A 103 44.04 -1.12 -15.55
C ASP A 103 45.40 -0.40 -15.59
N ARG A 104 45.48 0.73 -16.32
CA ARG A 104 46.68 1.58 -16.38
C ARG A 104 46.84 2.51 -15.18
N ARG A 105 45.91 2.50 -14.22
CA ARG A 105 46.03 3.26 -12.98
C ARG A 105 46.86 2.47 -11.96
N SER A 106 47.30 3.15 -10.90
CA SER A 106 47.93 2.45 -9.78
C SER A 106 46.99 1.36 -9.24
N GLN A 107 47.56 0.28 -8.70
CA GLN A 107 46.77 -0.81 -8.11
C GLN A 107 45.81 -0.30 -7.02
N GLU A 108 46.26 0.71 -6.27
CA GLU A 108 45.47 1.42 -5.26
C GLU A 108 44.28 2.17 -5.87
N CYS A 109 44.47 2.82 -7.02
CA CYS A 109 43.40 3.52 -7.75
C CYS A 109 42.37 2.56 -8.34
N VAL A 110 42.81 1.45 -8.95
CA VAL A 110 41.89 0.42 -9.45
C VAL A 110 41.05 -0.14 -8.30
N ALA A 111 41.68 -0.50 -7.17
CA ALA A 111 40.98 -1.03 -6.01
C ALA A 111 39.97 -0.02 -5.44
N LEU A 112 40.34 1.26 -5.35
CA LEU A 112 39.42 2.30 -4.89
C LEU A 112 38.25 2.47 -5.87
N LEU A 113 38.51 2.57 -7.18
CA LEU A 113 37.47 2.71 -8.21
C LEU A 113 36.48 1.54 -8.17
N GLN A 114 36.97 0.31 -8.02
CA GLN A 114 36.14 -0.89 -7.86
C GLN A 114 35.19 -0.77 -6.69
N MET A 115 35.70 -0.37 -5.53
CA MET A 115 34.88 -0.20 -4.35
C MET A 115 33.88 0.98 -4.51
N LEU A 116 34.31 2.10 -5.10
CA LEU A 116 33.44 3.25 -5.38
C LEU A 116 32.34 2.96 -6.41
N SER A 117 32.58 2.02 -7.34
CA SER A 117 31.59 1.63 -8.35
C SER A 117 30.33 1.01 -7.72
N LEU A 118 30.49 0.38 -6.54
CA LEU A 118 29.41 -0.27 -5.78
C LEU A 118 28.54 0.72 -5.02
N VAL A 119 29.08 1.88 -4.64
CA VAL A 119 28.38 2.91 -3.85
C VAL A 119 27.18 3.48 -4.60
N GLY A 120 27.36 3.77 -5.90
CA GLY A 120 26.32 4.36 -6.74
C GLY A 120 26.88 5.41 -7.70
N ARG A 121 25.99 6.28 -8.20
CA ARG A 121 26.39 7.32 -9.17
C ARG A 121 27.20 8.45 -8.52
N ARG A 122 26.87 8.82 -7.29
CA ARG A 122 27.52 9.88 -6.53
C ARG A 122 28.19 9.27 -5.31
N VAL A 123 29.44 9.63 -5.10
CA VAL A 123 30.27 9.11 -4.01
C VAL A 123 30.74 10.29 -3.17
N PRO A 124 30.26 10.43 -1.92
CA PRO A 124 30.78 11.47 -1.03
C PRO A 124 32.19 11.10 -0.53
N LEU A 125 33.04 12.11 -0.34
CA LEU A 125 34.43 11.94 0.09
C LEU A 125 34.54 11.25 1.46
N TRP A 126 33.62 11.55 2.38
CA TRP A 126 33.60 10.89 3.70
C TRP A 126 33.47 9.38 3.57
N LEU A 127 32.66 8.90 2.62
CA LEU A 127 32.48 7.49 2.39
C LEU A 127 33.74 6.94 1.74
N ALA A 128 34.22 7.54 0.64
CA ALA A 128 35.46 7.12 -0.01
C ALA A 128 36.63 6.94 0.96
N ASN A 129 36.84 7.89 1.89
CA ASN A 129 37.85 7.81 2.95
C ASN A 129 37.61 6.69 3.96
N ARG A 130 36.35 6.38 4.27
CA ARG A 130 35.98 5.37 5.27
C ARG A 130 36.10 3.95 4.73
N VAL A 131 35.76 3.76 3.46
CA VAL A 131 35.79 2.46 2.80
C VAL A 131 37.10 2.19 2.06
N SER A 132 38.01 3.15 1.94
CA SER A 132 39.38 2.89 1.49
C SER A 132 40.20 2.17 2.56
N ASP A 133 41.07 1.24 2.17
CA ASP A 133 42.08 0.62 3.06
C ASP A 133 43.29 1.54 3.35
N GLN A 134 43.11 2.85 3.15
CA GLN A 134 44.19 3.85 3.14
C GLN A 134 43.92 4.98 4.13
N THR A 135 44.96 5.78 4.41
CA THR A 135 44.80 7.02 5.17
C THR A 135 44.04 8.05 4.32
N PRO A 136 43.29 8.99 4.93
CA PRO A 136 42.53 10.00 4.18
C PRO A 136 43.38 10.80 3.18
N VAL A 137 44.62 11.13 3.57
CA VAL A 137 45.58 11.84 2.70
C VAL A 137 45.91 11.02 1.46
N ARG A 138 46.15 9.71 1.64
CA ARG A 138 46.47 8.82 0.53
C ARG A 138 45.26 8.56 -0.36
N THR A 139 44.07 8.39 0.23
CA THR A 139 42.81 8.23 -0.53
C THR A 139 42.56 9.45 -1.43
N GLU A 140 42.78 10.67 -0.94
CA GLU A 140 42.66 11.88 -1.76
C GLU A 140 43.71 11.97 -2.87
N GLU A 141 44.93 11.47 -2.67
CA GLU A 141 45.94 11.36 -3.74
C GLU A 141 45.49 10.42 -4.85
N VAL A 142 44.92 9.27 -4.46
CA VAL A 142 44.38 8.28 -5.39
C VAL A 142 43.14 8.82 -6.13
N LEU A 143 42.26 9.55 -5.45
CA LEU A 143 41.13 10.24 -6.09
C LEU A 143 41.61 11.31 -7.08
N ARG A 144 42.68 12.05 -6.75
CA ARG A 144 43.31 12.99 -7.70
C ARG A 144 43.89 12.28 -8.92
N GLU A 145 44.46 11.07 -8.76
CA GLU A 145 44.88 10.24 -9.90
C GLU A 145 43.69 9.88 -10.80
N ALA A 146 42.57 9.43 -10.22
CA ALA A 146 41.36 9.08 -10.96
C ALA A 146 40.74 10.30 -11.68
N VAL A 147 40.78 11.48 -11.06
CA VAL A 147 40.32 12.74 -11.66
C VAL A 147 41.26 13.21 -12.77
N ALA A 148 42.58 13.15 -12.57
CA ALA A 148 43.56 13.47 -13.60
C ALA A 148 43.46 12.52 -14.81
N ALA A 149 43.05 11.27 -14.57
CA ALA A 149 42.75 10.30 -15.60
C ALA A 149 41.35 10.48 -16.21
N GLU A 150 40.57 11.50 -15.81
CA GLU A 150 39.21 11.80 -16.27
C GLU A 150 38.22 10.62 -16.09
N ILE A 151 38.48 9.73 -15.12
CA ILE A 151 37.59 8.62 -14.76
C ILE A 151 36.50 9.11 -13.80
N LEU A 152 36.92 9.92 -12.83
CA LEU A 152 36.04 10.61 -11.90
C LEU A 152 36.07 12.12 -12.15
N VAL A 153 34.99 12.78 -11.79
CA VAL A 153 34.91 14.24 -11.68
C VAL A 153 34.44 14.61 -10.29
N GLN A 154 35.04 15.66 -9.75
CA GLN A 154 34.58 16.28 -8.51
C GLN A 154 33.41 17.20 -8.85
N THR A 155 32.20 16.80 -8.47
CA THR A 155 30.94 17.42 -8.93
C THR A 155 30.31 18.37 -7.92
N SER A 156 30.66 18.24 -6.65
CA SER A 156 30.22 19.15 -5.59
C SER A 156 31.35 19.48 -4.63
N LEU A 157 31.31 20.71 -4.10
CA LEU A 157 32.17 21.20 -3.03
C LEU A 157 31.36 21.54 -1.75
N TYR A 158 30.02 21.52 -1.82
CA TYR A 158 29.13 21.88 -0.71
C TYR A 158 27.78 21.14 -0.82
N PRO A 159 27.17 20.64 0.29
CA PRO A 159 27.70 20.65 1.66
C PRO A 159 28.90 19.70 1.86
N ASP A 160 29.04 18.68 1.02
CA ASP A 160 30.14 17.72 1.02
C ASP A 160 30.82 17.65 -0.35
N VAL A 161 32.10 17.26 -0.36
CA VAL A 161 32.83 16.96 -1.58
C VAL A 161 32.30 15.64 -2.16
N GLU A 162 31.86 15.66 -3.41
CA GLU A 162 31.34 14.49 -4.12
C GLU A 162 32.14 14.19 -5.39
N TYR A 163 32.34 12.89 -5.64
CA TYR A 163 32.90 12.36 -6.88
C TYR A 163 31.83 11.61 -7.67
N THR A 164 31.91 11.69 -8.99
CA THR A 164 31.01 11.00 -9.92
C THR A 164 31.82 10.43 -11.05
N PHE A 165 31.50 9.22 -11.51
CA PHE A 165 32.08 8.66 -12.73
C PHE A 165 31.68 9.53 -13.92
N THR A 166 32.66 9.92 -14.74
CA THR A 166 32.41 10.77 -15.92
C THR A 166 31.43 10.13 -16.90
N HIS A 167 31.49 8.80 -17.03
CA HIS A 167 30.56 8.01 -17.82
C HIS A 167 30.00 6.82 -17.06
N ALA A 168 28.72 6.48 -17.30
CA ALA A 168 28.09 5.30 -16.74
C ALA A 168 28.84 4.01 -17.09
N LEU A 169 29.39 3.93 -18.31
CA LEU A 169 30.16 2.77 -18.78
C LEU A 169 31.47 2.58 -18.00
N LEU A 170 32.14 3.66 -17.57
CA LEU A 170 33.33 3.56 -16.71
C LEU A 170 32.98 2.88 -15.38
N ARG A 171 31.86 3.30 -14.76
CA ARG A 171 31.35 2.65 -13.55
C ARG A 171 30.99 1.19 -13.80
N GLU A 172 30.27 0.91 -14.88
CA GLU A 172 29.81 -0.44 -15.24
C GLU A 172 30.99 -1.39 -15.46
N VAL A 173 31.97 -1.02 -16.28
CA VAL A 173 33.18 -1.83 -16.50
C VAL A 173 33.97 -2.04 -15.22
N THR A 174 34.08 -0.99 -14.39
CA THR A 174 34.77 -1.11 -13.09
C THR A 174 34.01 -2.05 -12.15
N HIS A 175 32.68 -1.93 -12.10
CA HIS A 175 31.80 -2.79 -11.31
C HIS A 175 31.86 -4.25 -11.77
N ASP A 176 31.84 -4.48 -13.07
CA ASP A 176 31.82 -5.81 -13.68
C ASP A 176 33.17 -6.51 -13.64
N SER A 177 34.25 -5.77 -13.42
CA SER A 177 35.57 -6.34 -13.12
C SER A 177 35.61 -7.12 -11.80
N LEU A 178 34.63 -6.91 -10.90
CA LEU A 178 34.51 -7.65 -9.64
C LEU A 178 33.73 -8.96 -9.86
N THR A 179 34.27 -10.09 -9.42
CA THR A 179 33.53 -11.36 -9.37
C THR A 179 32.48 -11.35 -8.26
N HIS A 180 31.38 -12.11 -8.41
CA HIS A 180 30.28 -12.12 -7.43
C HIS A 180 30.74 -12.46 -5.99
N VAL A 181 31.68 -13.40 -5.84
CA VAL A 181 32.26 -13.78 -4.53
C VAL A 181 33.08 -12.65 -3.91
N CYS A 182 33.70 -11.80 -4.73
CA CYS A 182 34.47 -10.64 -4.27
C CYS A 182 33.61 -9.39 -4.01
N ARG A 183 32.30 -9.39 -4.30
CA ARG A 183 31.40 -8.22 -4.13
C ARG A 183 30.80 -8.11 -2.73
N ALA A 184 30.57 -9.23 -2.04
CA ALA A 184 29.89 -9.23 -0.75
C ALA A 184 30.66 -8.47 0.34
N ASP A 185 31.97 -8.68 0.45
CA ASP A 185 32.79 -8.01 1.48
C ASP A 185 32.86 -6.48 1.30
N PRO A 186 33.10 -5.94 0.09
CA PRO A 186 32.96 -4.51 -0.17
C PRO A 186 31.60 -3.94 0.23
N HIS A 187 30.50 -4.63 -0.07
CA HIS A 187 29.17 -4.18 0.33
C HIS A 187 28.98 -4.15 1.86
N ARG A 188 29.52 -5.12 2.58
CA ARG A 188 29.53 -5.11 4.06
C ARG A 188 30.31 -3.92 4.61
N ARG A 189 31.48 -3.61 4.02
CA ARG A 189 32.30 -2.46 4.41
C ARG A 189 31.57 -1.14 4.16
N ILE A 190 30.92 -1.01 3.01
CA ILE A 190 30.11 0.17 2.66
C ILE A 190 28.96 0.32 3.65
N LEU A 191 28.21 -0.75 3.94
CA LEU A 191 27.14 -0.72 4.93
C LEU A 191 27.65 -0.23 6.29
N ALA A 192 28.73 -0.82 6.80
CA ALA A 192 29.29 -0.44 8.10
C ALA A 192 29.74 1.03 8.14
N ALA A 193 30.25 1.56 7.03
CA ALA A 193 30.60 2.97 6.93
C ALA A 193 29.37 3.89 6.96
N ILE A 194 28.30 3.52 6.25
CA ILE A 194 27.03 4.27 6.24
C ILE A 194 26.36 4.23 7.62
N GLU A 195 26.33 3.07 8.27
CA GLU A 195 25.79 2.92 9.64
C GLU A 195 26.55 3.79 10.65
N ALA A 196 27.88 3.81 10.57
CA ALA A 196 28.70 4.63 11.46
C ALA A 196 28.50 6.14 11.21
N HIS A 197 28.35 6.55 9.95
CA HIS A 197 28.18 7.97 9.61
C HIS A 197 26.77 8.49 9.96
N HIS A 198 25.74 7.66 9.81
CA HIS A 198 24.35 7.99 10.12
C HIS A 198 23.85 7.32 11.40
N ALA A 199 24.72 7.16 12.40
CA ALA A 199 24.38 6.48 13.64
C ALA A 199 23.25 7.18 14.42
N ASP A 200 23.12 8.50 14.26
CA ASP A 200 22.04 9.30 14.86
C ASP A 200 20.72 9.20 14.07
N ARG A 201 20.76 8.82 12.78
CA ARG A 201 19.61 8.80 11.87
C ARG A 201 19.63 7.60 10.91
N PRO A 202 19.73 6.36 11.40
CA PRO A 202 19.85 5.19 10.53
C PRO A 202 18.60 4.98 9.65
N HIS A 203 17.45 5.47 10.11
CA HIS A 203 16.21 5.41 9.34
C HIS A 203 16.23 6.32 8.11
N GLU A 204 17.07 7.36 8.03
CA GLU A 204 17.08 8.28 6.87
C GLU A 204 17.68 7.67 5.62
N GLN A 205 18.51 6.64 5.78
CA GLN A 205 19.23 5.96 4.69
C GLN A 205 18.82 4.49 4.54
N ALA A 206 17.62 4.13 4.99
CA ALA A 206 17.17 2.74 5.03
C ALA A 206 17.21 2.07 3.65
N GLU A 207 16.83 2.77 2.58
CA GLU A 207 16.90 2.25 1.21
C GLU A 207 18.35 1.89 0.80
N TRP A 208 19.30 2.73 1.17
CA TRP A 208 20.72 2.55 0.82
C TRP A 208 21.37 1.44 1.64
N MET A 209 21.07 1.39 2.94
CA MET A 209 21.50 0.34 3.85
C MET A 209 20.91 -1.02 3.47
N ALA A 210 19.63 -1.06 3.07
CA ALA A 210 18.96 -2.27 2.60
C ALA A 210 19.67 -2.88 1.39
N HIS A 211 20.00 -2.06 0.39
CA HIS A 211 20.71 -2.50 -0.80
C HIS A 211 22.07 -3.13 -0.46
N HIS A 212 22.90 -2.44 0.30
CA HIS A 212 24.24 -2.95 0.63
C HIS A 212 24.22 -4.14 1.60
N ALA A 213 23.22 -4.23 2.49
CA ALA A 213 23.04 -5.41 3.32
C ALA A 213 22.65 -6.64 2.48
N ALA A 214 21.77 -6.48 1.48
CA ALA A 214 21.34 -7.57 0.61
C ALA A 214 22.48 -8.06 -0.29
N GLU A 215 23.19 -7.15 -0.97
CA GLU A 215 24.36 -7.49 -1.81
C GLU A 215 25.54 -8.02 -0.99
N GLY A 216 25.64 -7.61 0.29
CA GLY A 216 26.59 -8.16 1.26
C GLY A 216 26.21 -9.52 1.83
N GLU A 217 25.06 -10.08 1.44
CA GLU A 217 24.48 -11.32 1.96
C GLU A 217 24.26 -11.31 3.48
N LEU A 218 24.09 -10.11 4.07
CA LEU A 218 23.74 -9.92 5.47
C LEU A 218 22.22 -9.98 5.63
N TRP A 219 21.64 -11.15 5.34
CA TRP A 219 20.20 -11.33 5.12
C TRP A 219 19.30 -10.84 6.27
N GLU A 220 19.70 -11.06 7.54
CA GLU A 220 18.93 -10.55 8.67
C GLU A 220 18.94 -9.01 8.76
N THR A 221 20.10 -8.40 8.50
CA THR A 221 20.27 -6.94 8.46
C THR A 221 19.54 -6.33 7.26
N ALA A 222 19.58 -7.01 6.11
CA ALA A 222 18.86 -6.62 4.91
C ALA A 222 17.35 -6.55 5.17
N ALA A 223 16.77 -7.59 5.78
CA ALA A 223 15.36 -7.62 6.12
C ALA A 223 14.95 -6.44 7.03
N VAL A 224 15.79 -6.08 8.02
CA VAL A 224 15.55 -4.93 8.90
C VAL A 224 15.47 -3.62 8.11
N TYR A 225 16.45 -3.35 7.26
CA TYR A 225 16.49 -2.10 6.51
C TYR A 225 15.46 -2.04 5.39
N GLN A 226 15.14 -3.18 4.75
CA GLN A 226 14.07 -3.30 3.76
C GLN A 226 12.70 -3.00 4.38
N GLY A 227 12.43 -3.51 5.58
CA GLY A 227 11.23 -3.16 6.34
C GLY A 227 11.13 -1.67 6.66
N ARG A 228 12.22 -1.05 7.12
CA ARG A 228 12.29 0.41 7.38
C ARG A 228 12.12 1.24 6.11
N ALA A 229 12.71 0.79 5.00
CA ALA A 229 12.54 1.41 3.69
C ALA A 229 11.06 1.36 3.25
N ALA A 230 10.39 0.23 3.47
CA ALA A 230 8.97 0.08 3.19
C ALA A 230 8.09 1.01 4.05
N GLU A 231 8.40 1.16 5.34
CA GLU A 231 7.71 2.11 6.23
C GLU A 231 7.87 3.57 5.75
N ARG A 232 9.07 3.95 5.28
CA ARG A 232 9.31 5.29 4.70
C ARG A 232 8.55 5.49 3.40
N ALA A 233 8.55 4.49 2.52
CA ALA A 233 7.78 4.52 1.29
C ALA A 233 6.28 4.74 1.60
N LEU A 234 5.75 4.02 2.59
CA LEU A 234 4.38 4.22 3.07
C LEU A 234 4.15 5.63 3.62
N ALA A 235 5.07 6.17 4.42
CA ALA A 235 4.98 7.53 4.96
C ALA A 235 4.96 8.61 3.85
N ARG A 236 5.57 8.34 2.68
CA ARG A 236 5.50 9.20 1.49
C ARG A 236 4.28 8.93 0.60
N GLY A 237 3.44 7.95 0.93
CA GLY A 237 2.26 7.55 0.16
C GLY A 237 2.54 6.57 -0.99
N SER A 238 3.76 6.04 -1.10
CA SER A 238 4.14 5.07 -2.13
C SER A 238 3.80 3.63 -1.72
N TYR A 239 2.53 3.23 -1.85
CA TYR A 239 2.09 1.87 -1.49
C TYR A 239 2.79 0.77 -2.30
N VAL A 240 3.05 1.01 -3.59
CA VAL A 240 3.72 0.04 -4.48
C VAL A 240 5.13 -0.25 -3.99
N GLU A 241 5.90 0.79 -3.66
CA GLU A 241 7.25 0.66 -3.11
C GLU A 241 7.24 0.00 -1.73
N ALA A 242 6.26 0.34 -0.88
CA ALA A 242 6.12 -0.28 0.44
C ALA A 242 5.84 -1.79 0.34
N ILE A 243 4.94 -2.20 -0.56
CA ILE A 243 4.64 -3.62 -0.81
C ILE A 243 5.88 -4.34 -1.36
N ALA A 244 6.59 -3.74 -2.30
CA ALA A 244 7.83 -4.31 -2.84
C ALA A 244 8.88 -4.50 -1.74
N GLY A 245 9.13 -3.47 -0.92
CA GLY A 245 10.08 -3.54 0.19
C GLY A 245 9.71 -4.58 1.25
N MET A 246 8.42 -4.75 1.58
CA MET A 246 7.98 -5.82 2.49
C MET A 246 8.23 -7.21 1.89
N ARG A 247 7.97 -7.42 0.59
CA ARG A 247 8.26 -8.70 -0.10
C ARG A 247 9.77 -8.98 -0.15
N GLU A 248 10.58 -7.96 -0.41
CA GLU A 248 12.04 -8.08 -0.38
C GLU A 248 12.56 -8.45 1.02
N ALA A 249 12.03 -7.83 2.07
CA ALA A 249 12.35 -8.17 3.45
C ALA A 249 12.06 -9.65 3.78
N LEU A 250 10.93 -10.17 3.27
CA LEU A 250 10.56 -11.57 3.43
C LEU A 250 11.45 -12.52 2.61
N SER A 251 11.87 -12.14 1.40
CA SER A 251 12.84 -12.91 0.62
C SER A 251 14.22 -12.97 1.31
N SER A 252 14.66 -11.87 1.92
CA SER A 252 15.88 -11.85 2.74
C SER A 252 15.71 -12.75 3.98
N PHE A 253 14.56 -12.71 4.66
CA PHE A 253 14.28 -13.61 5.77
C PHE A 253 14.39 -15.09 5.37
N GLU A 254 13.89 -15.48 4.20
CA GLU A 254 13.96 -16.86 3.71
C GLU A 254 15.40 -17.39 3.59
N LYS A 255 16.34 -16.51 3.22
CA LYS A 255 17.78 -16.80 3.07
C LYS A 255 18.57 -16.70 4.38
N SER A 256 17.98 -16.13 5.43
CA SER A 256 18.64 -15.92 6.71
C SER A 256 18.78 -17.22 7.53
N SER A 257 19.50 -17.14 8.65
CA SER A 257 19.54 -18.22 9.66
C SER A 257 18.20 -18.43 10.37
N ARG A 258 17.19 -17.60 10.12
CA ARG A 258 15.86 -17.63 10.76
C ARG A 258 15.97 -17.68 12.28
N SER A 259 16.82 -16.82 12.85
CA SER A 259 16.86 -16.58 14.30
C SER A 259 15.46 -16.24 14.83
N ARG A 260 15.28 -16.35 16.15
CA ARG A 260 14.01 -15.98 16.79
C ARG A 260 13.64 -14.53 16.49
N GLU A 261 14.61 -13.63 16.58
CA GLU A 261 14.45 -12.20 16.30
C GLU A 261 14.12 -11.94 14.81
N ALA A 262 14.77 -12.65 13.89
CA ALA A 262 14.45 -12.56 12.46
C ALA A 262 13.02 -13.06 12.17
N THR A 263 12.61 -14.15 12.80
CA THR A 263 11.26 -14.71 12.66
C THR A 263 10.20 -13.77 13.22
N GLN A 264 10.46 -13.15 14.38
CA GLN A 264 9.59 -12.12 14.95
C GLN A 264 9.38 -10.94 13.98
N ARG A 265 10.46 -10.46 13.35
CA ARG A 265 10.37 -9.39 12.34
C ARG A 265 9.61 -9.84 11.09
N ALA A 266 9.84 -11.06 10.62
CA ALA A 266 9.11 -11.59 9.47
C ALA A 266 7.60 -11.64 9.72
N ILE A 267 7.16 -12.02 10.93
CA ILE A 267 5.74 -11.96 11.33
C ILE A 267 5.22 -10.52 11.25
N ASP A 268 5.98 -9.55 11.78
CA ASP A 268 5.59 -8.13 11.75
C ASP A 268 5.53 -7.58 10.30
N HIS A 269 6.46 -7.99 9.42
CA HIS A 269 6.44 -7.66 7.98
C HIS A 269 5.26 -8.30 7.23
N LEU A 270 4.90 -9.56 7.53
CA LEU A 270 3.74 -10.23 6.93
C LEU A 270 2.44 -9.51 7.29
N ARG A 271 2.31 -9.08 8.55
CA ARG A 271 1.17 -8.28 9.01
C ARG A 271 1.12 -6.91 8.32
N GLY A 272 2.26 -6.24 8.19
CA GLY A 272 2.39 -4.99 7.43
C GLY A 272 2.01 -5.15 5.96
N LEU A 273 2.52 -6.20 5.30
CA LEU A 273 2.19 -6.55 3.91
C LEU A 273 0.68 -6.79 3.76
N ARG A 274 0.06 -7.55 4.66
CA ARG A 274 -1.40 -7.78 4.66
C ARG A 274 -2.18 -6.46 4.73
N ALA A 275 -1.78 -5.54 5.61
CA ALA A 275 -2.44 -4.24 5.74
C ALA A 275 -2.31 -3.40 4.46
N LEU A 276 -1.14 -3.40 3.83
CA LEU A 276 -0.89 -2.72 2.55
C LEU A 276 -1.71 -3.32 1.41
N LEU A 277 -1.71 -4.65 1.27
CA LEU A 277 -2.49 -5.36 0.26
C LEU A 277 -3.98 -5.08 0.43
N PHE A 278 -4.50 -5.07 1.66
CA PHE A 278 -5.89 -4.70 1.91
C PHE A 278 -6.19 -3.26 1.45
N ALA A 279 -5.32 -2.31 1.77
CA ALA A 279 -5.49 -0.91 1.41
C ALA A 279 -5.46 -0.66 -0.12
N THR A 280 -4.71 -1.47 -0.87
CA THR A 280 -4.59 -1.34 -2.33
C THR A 280 -5.46 -2.31 -3.12
N ALA A 281 -6.45 -2.96 -2.48
CA ALA A 281 -7.28 -4.01 -3.10
C ALA A 281 -6.44 -5.12 -3.78
N GLY A 282 -5.37 -5.55 -3.11
CA GLY A 282 -4.52 -6.65 -3.51
C GLY A 282 -5.22 -8.02 -3.46
N SER A 283 -4.55 -9.05 -3.95
CA SER A 283 -5.11 -10.40 -4.06
C SER A 283 -5.53 -10.98 -2.70
N PRO A 284 -6.79 -11.41 -2.51
CA PRO A 284 -7.23 -12.11 -1.30
C PRO A 284 -6.39 -13.37 -1.01
N ALA A 285 -5.97 -14.09 -2.06
CA ALA A 285 -5.14 -15.28 -1.92
C ALA A 285 -3.74 -14.96 -1.35
N GLU A 286 -3.18 -13.80 -1.72
CA GLU A 286 -1.89 -13.34 -1.16
C GLU A 286 -2.05 -12.90 0.30
N ILE A 287 -3.13 -12.18 0.62
CA ILE A 287 -3.45 -11.79 2.00
C ILE A 287 -3.58 -13.03 2.89
N ASN A 288 -4.33 -14.03 2.45
CA ASN A 288 -4.56 -15.26 3.21
C ASN A 288 -3.27 -16.09 3.37
N SER A 289 -2.44 -16.16 2.32
CA SER A 289 -1.11 -16.79 2.40
C SER A 289 -0.21 -16.09 3.40
N ALA A 290 -0.18 -14.75 3.41
CA ALA A 290 0.64 -13.98 4.35
C ALA A 290 0.21 -14.20 5.81
N LEU A 291 -1.10 -14.24 6.08
CA LEU A 291 -1.65 -14.52 7.41
C LEU A 291 -1.38 -15.96 7.88
N ALA A 292 -1.49 -16.94 6.98
CA ALA A 292 -1.19 -18.34 7.29
C ALA A 292 0.28 -18.53 7.66
N LEU A 293 1.19 -17.95 6.86
CA LEU A 293 2.63 -17.99 7.15
C LEU A 293 2.96 -17.28 8.46
N ALA A 294 2.34 -16.12 8.74
CA ALA A 294 2.55 -15.40 10.00
C ALA A 294 2.12 -16.22 11.22
N GLU A 295 1.01 -16.95 11.12
CA GLU A 295 0.54 -17.86 12.17
C GLU A 295 1.48 -19.05 12.36
N GLU A 296 1.94 -19.67 11.26
CA GLU A 296 2.91 -20.77 11.29
C GLU A 296 4.21 -20.34 11.98
N LEU A 297 4.78 -19.20 11.57
CA LEU A 297 6.00 -18.66 12.15
C LEU A 297 5.83 -18.33 13.63
N ALA A 298 4.73 -17.66 14.01
CA ALA A 298 4.46 -17.30 15.41
C ALA A 298 4.33 -18.54 16.31
N ARG A 299 3.68 -19.60 15.82
CA ARG A 299 3.61 -20.89 16.51
C ARG A 299 4.98 -21.55 16.62
N GLY A 300 5.77 -21.54 15.53
CA GLY A 300 7.08 -22.18 15.49
C GLY A 300 8.08 -21.63 16.50
N ILE A 301 8.00 -20.34 16.83
CA ILE A 301 8.85 -19.70 17.87
C ILE A 301 8.15 -19.50 19.22
N GLU A 302 6.95 -20.07 19.36
CA GLU A 302 6.10 -19.97 20.55
C GLU A 302 5.85 -18.51 21.01
N ASP A 303 5.77 -17.57 20.06
CA ASP A 303 5.50 -16.16 20.34
C ASP A 303 3.99 -15.92 20.42
N ARG A 304 3.44 -16.18 21.61
CA ARG A 304 2.00 -16.10 21.88
C ARG A 304 1.44 -14.69 21.64
N LEU A 305 2.20 -13.63 21.95
CA LEU A 305 1.74 -12.26 21.76
C LEU A 305 1.57 -11.94 20.27
N ARG A 306 2.58 -12.24 19.44
CA ARG A 306 2.46 -12.06 17.98
C ARG A 306 1.38 -12.93 17.36
N LEU A 307 1.18 -14.14 17.87
CA LEU A 307 0.08 -15.00 17.46
C LEU A 307 -1.29 -14.34 17.73
N GLY A 308 -1.46 -13.69 18.89
CA GLY A 308 -2.66 -12.91 19.20
C GLY A 308 -2.92 -11.77 18.21
N TRP A 309 -1.87 -11.05 17.81
CA TRP A 309 -1.95 -10.02 16.78
C TRP A 309 -2.31 -10.58 15.40
N VAL A 310 -1.73 -11.71 14.99
CA VAL A 310 -2.08 -12.40 13.75
C VAL A 310 -3.56 -12.83 13.74
N TRP A 311 -4.07 -13.35 14.86
CA TRP A 311 -5.50 -13.70 14.98
C TRP A 311 -6.42 -12.49 14.90
N ALA A 312 -6.01 -11.31 15.38
CA ALA A 312 -6.77 -10.07 15.17
C ALA A 312 -6.84 -9.70 13.68
N ASP A 313 -5.75 -9.89 12.93
CA ASP A 313 -5.68 -9.61 11.50
C ASP A 313 -6.46 -10.64 10.67
N GLN A 314 -6.43 -11.93 11.05
CA GLN A 314 -7.28 -12.98 10.49
C GLN A 314 -8.76 -12.69 10.72
N SER A 315 -9.13 -12.25 11.93
CA SER A 315 -10.51 -11.86 12.22
C SER A 315 -11.00 -10.77 11.27
N ALA A 316 -10.17 -9.75 11.04
CA ALA A 316 -10.48 -8.69 10.09
C ALA A 316 -10.68 -9.22 8.66
N GLN A 317 -9.87 -10.18 8.22
CA GLN A 317 -9.95 -10.75 6.89
C GLN A 317 -11.21 -11.61 6.71
N SER A 318 -11.48 -12.52 7.64
CA SER A 318 -12.70 -13.34 7.61
C SER A 318 -13.97 -12.48 7.65
N TRP A 319 -13.94 -11.33 8.34
CA TRP A 319 -15.07 -10.40 8.35
C TRP A 319 -15.33 -9.78 6.98
N VAL A 320 -14.27 -9.38 6.25
CA VAL A 320 -14.36 -8.86 4.87
C VAL A 320 -14.92 -9.93 3.93
N GLU A 321 -14.47 -11.17 4.07
CA GLU A 321 -14.91 -12.32 3.28
C GLU A 321 -16.34 -12.79 3.64
N GLY A 322 -16.90 -12.28 4.74
CA GLY A 322 -18.25 -12.64 5.23
C GLY A 322 -18.31 -13.92 6.05
N GLU A 323 -17.16 -14.49 6.39
CA GLU A 323 -17.03 -15.67 7.24
C GLU A 323 -17.13 -15.30 8.73
N ASN A 324 -18.25 -14.71 9.12
CA ASN A 324 -18.44 -14.04 10.42
C ASN A 324 -18.20 -14.95 11.63
N ARG A 325 -18.47 -16.26 11.51
CA ARG A 325 -18.16 -17.23 12.57
C ARG A 325 -16.66 -17.40 12.77
N GLN A 326 -15.89 -17.48 11.67
CA GLN A 326 -14.42 -17.56 11.71
C GLN A 326 -13.84 -16.26 12.27
N ALA A 327 -14.38 -15.12 11.82
CA ALA A 327 -13.99 -13.80 12.32
C ALA A 327 -14.15 -13.69 13.85
N THR A 328 -15.30 -14.14 14.37
CA THR A 328 -15.61 -14.14 15.80
C THR A 328 -14.68 -15.09 16.57
N ALA A 329 -14.44 -16.29 16.06
CA ALA A 329 -13.55 -17.26 16.71
C ALA A 329 -12.09 -16.79 16.77
N ALA A 330 -11.60 -16.14 15.71
CA ALA A 330 -10.27 -15.54 15.68
C ALA A 330 -10.15 -14.35 16.65
N ALA A 331 -11.17 -13.49 16.72
CA ALA A 331 -11.20 -12.37 17.66
C ALA A 331 -11.18 -12.83 19.13
N ARG A 332 -11.92 -13.89 19.47
CA ARG A 332 -11.91 -14.46 20.84
C ARG A 332 -10.54 -14.98 21.24
N ARG A 333 -9.88 -15.76 20.35
CA ARG A 333 -8.51 -16.23 20.58
C ARG A 333 -7.52 -15.09 20.75
N SER A 334 -7.65 -14.03 19.95
CA SER A 334 -6.85 -12.81 20.07
C SER A 334 -7.08 -12.12 21.43
N LEU A 335 -8.33 -12.04 21.87
CA LEU A 335 -8.71 -11.43 23.15
C LEU A 335 -8.14 -12.21 24.35
N GLU A 336 -8.20 -13.54 24.32
CA GLU A 336 -7.61 -14.40 25.35
C GLU A 336 -6.11 -14.10 25.54
N VAL A 337 -5.35 -14.05 24.45
CA VAL A 337 -3.92 -13.68 24.48
C VAL A 337 -3.71 -12.27 25.01
N ALA A 338 -4.56 -11.31 24.62
CA ALA A 338 -4.45 -9.93 25.07
C ALA A 338 -4.68 -9.80 26.58
N GLU A 339 -5.63 -10.56 27.13
CA GLU A 339 -5.93 -10.56 28.56
C GLU A 339 -4.83 -11.24 29.38
N GLU A 340 -4.26 -12.34 28.88
CA GLU A 340 -3.12 -13.02 29.52
C GLU A 340 -1.84 -12.16 29.50
N SER A 341 -1.55 -11.48 28.39
CA SER A 341 -0.34 -10.67 28.22
C SER A 341 -0.43 -9.29 28.86
N GLY A 342 -1.64 -8.78 29.09
CA GLY A 342 -1.87 -7.40 29.54
C GLY A 342 -1.66 -6.35 28.45
N ASP A 343 -1.50 -6.73 27.18
CA ASP A 343 -1.34 -5.79 26.07
C ASP A 343 -2.66 -5.06 25.79
N LEU A 344 -2.71 -3.79 26.21
CA LEU A 344 -3.90 -2.96 26.09
C LEU A 344 -4.27 -2.66 24.63
N ARG A 345 -3.29 -2.52 23.73
CA ARG A 345 -3.54 -2.23 22.31
C ARG A 345 -4.16 -3.43 21.61
N LEU A 346 -3.58 -4.61 21.84
CA LEU A 346 -4.13 -5.87 21.33
C LEU A 346 -5.53 -6.12 21.91
N ARG A 347 -5.74 -5.83 23.20
CA ARG A 347 -7.03 -6.03 23.85
C ARG A 347 -8.11 -5.14 23.24
N ALA A 348 -7.82 -3.85 23.04
CA ALA A 348 -8.73 -2.93 22.40
C ALA A 348 -9.05 -3.35 20.96
N LEU A 349 -8.03 -3.75 20.19
CA LEU A 349 -8.20 -4.25 18.83
C LEU A 349 -9.04 -5.54 18.79
N ALA A 350 -8.74 -6.52 19.65
CA ALA A 350 -9.45 -7.79 19.70
C ALA A 350 -10.93 -7.60 20.07
N LEU A 351 -11.24 -6.73 21.03
CA LEU A 351 -12.62 -6.35 21.37
C LEU A 351 -13.33 -5.66 20.21
N PHE A 352 -12.65 -4.76 19.49
CA PHE A 352 -13.21 -4.15 18.29
C PHE A 352 -13.54 -5.20 17.23
N ARG A 353 -12.62 -6.12 16.93
CA ARG A 353 -12.82 -7.22 15.98
C ARG A 353 -13.95 -8.16 16.41
N LEU A 354 -14.02 -8.48 17.70
CA LEU A 354 -15.08 -9.30 18.26
C LEU A 354 -16.44 -8.63 18.06
N GLY A 355 -16.54 -7.34 18.39
CA GLY A 355 -17.73 -6.52 18.19
C GLY A 355 -18.24 -6.55 16.76
N LEU A 356 -17.35 -6.39 15.77
CA LEU A 356 -17.72 -6.49 14.35
C LEU A 356 -18.25 -7.88 13.96
N GLY A 357 -17.60 -8.95 14.45
CA GLY A 357 -17.99 -10.32 14.17
C GLY A 357 -19.35 -10.68 14.75
N VAL A 358 -19.60 -10.35 16.02
CA VAL A 358 -20.89 -10.66 16.68
C VAL A 358 -22.02 -9.76 16.21
N TYR A 359 -21.74 -8.49 15.86
CA TYR A 359 -22.68 -7.62 15.16
C TYR A 359 -23.16 -8.27 13.85
N ALA A 360 -22.23 -8.84 13.07
CA ALA A 360 -22.56 -9.50 11.80
C ALA A 360 -23.47 -10.72 11.98
N LEU A 361 -23.38 -11.39 13.13
CA LEU A 361 -24.21 -12.55 13.48
C LEU A 361 -25.57 -12.14 14.08
N GLY A 362 -25.76 -10.85 14.40
CA GLY A 362 -26.99 -10.32 15.00
C GLY A 362 -26.99 -10.26 16.53
N ASP A 363 -25.88 -10.59 17.20
CA ASP A 363 -25.73 -10.39 18.65
C ASP A 363 -25.35 -8.92 18.92
N TYR A 364 -26.35 -8.05 18.82
CA TYR A 364 -26.20 -6.60 18.99
C TYR A 364 -25.87 -6.21 20.43
N VAL A 365 -26.33 -6.98 21.42
CA VAL A 365 -26.02 -6.72 22.83
C VAL A 365 -24.54 -7.00 23.10
N GLY A 366 -24.04 -8.17 22.69
CA GLY A 366 -22.62 -8.51 22.79
C GLY A 366 -21.74 -7.58 21.95
N ALA A 367 -22.21 -7.14 20.78
CA ALA A 367 -21.51 -6.14 19.97
C ALA A 367 -21.37 -4.80 20.70
N ALA A 368 -22.45 -4.29 21.31
CA ALA A 368 -22.42 -3.03 22.04
C ALA A 368 -21.47 -3.10 23.24
N GLU A 369 -21.45 -4.23 23.96
CA GLU A 369 -20.53 -4.44 25.08
C GLU A 369 -19.06 -4.47 24.60
N ALA A 370 -18.75 -5.29 23.59
CA ALA A 370 -17.38 -5.44 23.10
C ALA A 370 -16.84 -4.13 22.49
N LEU A 371 -17.63 -3.45 21.66
CA LEU A 371 -17.25 -2.17 21.05
C LEU A 371 -17.13 -1.06 22.10
N GLY A 372 -18.05 -1.01 23.07
CA GLY A 372 -17.98 -0.08 24.21
C GLY A 372 -16.69 -0.26 25.01
N ARG A 373 -16.39 -1.50 25.43
CA ARG A 373 -15.14 -1.82 26.14
C ARG A 373 -13.89 -1.49 25.32
N SER A 374 -13.91 -1.73 24.01
CA SER A 374 -12.81 -1.35 23.11
C SER A 374 -12.56 0.17 23.14
N CYS A 375 -13.62 0.97 23.00
CA CYS A 375 -13.53 2.43 23.04
C CYS A 375 -13.08 2.93 24.41
N ASP A 376 -13.61 2.36 25.49
CA ASP A 376 -13.32 2.78 26.86
C ASP A 376 -11.85 2.50 27.27
N LEU A 377 -11.23 1.45 26.72
CA LEU A 377 -9.80 1.16 26.91
C LEU A 377 -8.89 2.21 26.24
N LEU A 378 -9.33 2.81 25.15
CA LEU A 378 -8.57 3.79 24.38
C LEU A 378 -8.81 5.19 24.96
N SER A 379 -8.01 5.56 25.96
CA SER A 379 -8.06 6.87 26.63
C SER A 379 -6.79 7.70 26.39
N GLY A 380 -6.87 9.01 26.65
CA GLY A 380 -5.75 9.93 26.41
C GLY A 380 -5.28 9.89 24.95
N ASP A 381 -3.96 9.78 24.75
CA ASP A 381 -3.34 9.75 23.42
C ASP A 381 -3.77 8.53 22.59
N LEU A 382 -4.15 7.41 23.23
CA LEU A 382 -4.60 6.20 22.54
C LEU A 382 -5.92 6.40 21.79
N ARG A 383 -6.71 7.43 22.13
CA ARG A 383 -7.94 7.75 21.40
C ARG A 383 -7.67 8.03 19.93
N ALA A 384 -6.56 8.68 19.63
CA ALA A 384 -6.19 9.04 18.26
C ALA A 384 -5.35 7.96 17.55
N GLU A 385 -4.97 6.89 18.26
CA GLU A 385 -4.03 5.90 17.74
C GLU A 385 -4.71 4.95 16.73
N ARG A 386 -3.97 4.62 15.67
CA ARG A 386 -4.36 3.66 14.64
C ARG A 386 -3.79 2.28 14.98
N ILE A 387 -4.59 1.46 15.65
CA ILE A 387 -4.17 0.14 16.10
C ILE A 387 -4.72 -0.91 15.13
N GLY A 388 -3.92 -1.31 14.14
CA GLY A 388 -4.31 -2.32 13.15
C GLY A 388 -5.51 -1.91 12.28
N THR A 389 -5.80 -0.61 12.19
CA THR A 389 -6.93 -0.04 11.46
C THR A 389 -6.52 1.16 10.60
N ALA A 390 -7.30 1.48 9.56
CA ALA A 390 -6.99 2.58 8.65
C ALA A 390 -7.14 3.98 9.28
N GLY A 391 -8.08 4.12 10.23
CA GLY A 391 -8.26 5.30 11.08
C GLY A 391 -8.08 4.93 12.55
N ALA A 392 -8.32 5.90 13.44
CA ALA A 392 -8.24 5.68 14.88
C ALA A 392 -9.20 4.57 15.31
N THR A 393 -8.70 3.59 16.06
CA THR A 393 -9.48 2.38 16.40
C THR A 393 -10.70 2.72 17.26
N SER A 394 -10.58 3.71 18.15
CA SER A 394 -11.68 4.21 18.98
C SER A 394 -12.81 4.84 18.15
N VAL A 395 -12.47 5.53 17.05
CA VAL A 395 -13.45 6.20 16.19
C VAL A 395 -14.18 5.19 15.32
N LEU A 396 -13.44 4.24 14.74
CA LEU A 396 -14.04 3.17 13.95
C LEU A 396 -14.93 2.28 14.82
N GLY A 397 -14.45 1.87 16.00
CA GLY A 397 -15.25 1.14 16.98
C GLY A 397 -16.48 1.90 17.43
N GLY A 398 -16.34 3.20 17.73
CA GLY A 398 -17.43 4.09 18.10
C GLY A 398 -18.49 4.21 17.02
N GLY A 399 -18.10 4.28 15.73
CA GLY A 399 -19.05 4.33 14.63
C GLY A 399 -19.92 3.08 14.53
N TYR A 400 -19.32 1.89 14.67
CA TYR A 400 -20.07 0.63 14.72
C TYR A 400 -20.90 0.49 16.00
N LEU A 401 -20.41 1.04 17.13
CA LEU A 401 -21.17 1.08 18.39
C LEU A 401 -22.44 1.92 18.22
N VAL A 402 -22.35 3.09 17.59
CA VAL A 402 -23.51 3.94 17.28
C VAL A 402 -24.52 3.19 16.41
N ALA A 403 -24.08 2.51 15.36
CA ALA A 403 -24.96 1.70 14.51
C ALA A 403 -25.64 0.58 15.31
N THR A 404 -24.87 -0.13 16.14
CA THR A 404 -25.37 -1.21 17.02
C THR A 404 -26.43 -0.69 18.01
N LEU A 405 -26.18 0.46 18.64
CA LEU A 405 -27.12 1.07 19.58
C LEU A 405 -28.40 1.54 18.87
N CYS A 406 -28.31 1.97 17.62
CA CYS A 406 -29.49 2.29 16.81
C CYS A 406 -30.35 1.04 16.52
N GLU A 407 -29.76 -0.10 16.18
CA GLU A 407 -30.49 -1.37 16.01
C GLU A 407 -31.17 -1.82 17.31
N LEU A 408 -30.57 -1.53 18.47
CA LEU A 408 -31.16 -1.78 19.79
C LEU A 408 -32.22 -0.74 20.22
N GLY A 409 -32.38 0.36 19.47
CA GLY A 409 -33.23 1.48 19.84
C GLY A 409 -32.75 2.28 21.06
N ARG A 410 -31.44 2.27 21.36
CA ARG A 410 -30.78 3.00 22.47
C ARG A 410 -30.22 4.33 21.96
N TYR A 411 -31.10 5.22 21.50
CA TYR A 411 -30.71 6.41 20.75
C TYR A 411 -29.96 7.47 21.57
N GLU A 412 -30.29 7.64 22.85
CA GLU A 412 -29.65 8.61 23.73
C GLU A 412 -28.18 8.23 23.99
N GLU A 413 -27.93 6.95 24.22
CA GLU A 413 -26.58 6.43 24.38
C GLU A 413 -25.78 6.47 23.08
N ALA A 414 -26.43 6.21 21.94
CA ALA A 414 -25.81 6.37 20.64
C ALA A 414 -25.32 7.81 20.41
N GLU A 415 -26.10 8.81 20.85
CA GLU A 415 -25.72 10.22 20.75
C GLU A 415 -24.52 10.57 21.64
N GLN A 416 -24.47 10.04 22.87
CA GLN A 416 -23.31 10.20 23.75
C GLN A 416 -22.04 9.60 23.12
N ARG A 417 -22.13 8.35 22.64
CA ARG A 417 -20.99 7.66 22.01
C ARG A 417 -20.55 8.32 20.70
N LEU A 418 -21.48 8.90 19.95
CA LEU A 418 -21.16 9.68 18.76
C LEU A 418 -20.35 10.95 19.10
N ALA A 419 -20.69 11.66 20.17
CA ALA A 419 -19.95 12.84 20.61
C ALA A 419 -18.49 12.48 20.97
N GLU A 420 -18.28 11.35 21.65
CA GLU A 420 -16.95 10.81 21.96
C GLU A 420 -16.15 10.48 20.68
N ALA A 421 -16.78 9.81 19.71
CA ALA A 421 -16.15 9.46 18.44
C ALA A 421 -15.77 10.70 17.60
N ILE A 422 -16.62 11.73 17.57
CA ILE A 422 -16.32 13.00 16.89
C ILE A 422 -15.12 13.71 17.55
N ALA A 423 -15.08 13.74 18.88
CA ALA A 423 -13.95 14.33 19.60
C ALA A 423 -12.65 13.58 19.33
N ALA A 424 -12.68 12.24 19.34
CA ALA A 424 -11.51 11.42 19.02
C ALA A 424 -11.05 11.61 17.56
N ALA A 425 -11.98 11.73 16.60
CA ALA A 425 -11.65 12.01 15.21
C ALA A 425 -10.97 13.37 15.02
N ALA A 426 -11.45 14.40 15.74
CA ALA A 426 -10.83 15.73 15.72
C ALA A 426 -9.40 15.72 16.29
N SER A 427 -9.13 14.88 17.28
CA SER A 427 -7.77 14.67 17.82
C SER A 427 -6.87 13.91 16.85
N ALA A 428 -7.39 12.88 16.17
CA ALA A 428 -6.64 12.06 15.22
C ALA A 428 -6.23 12.81 13.94
N ARG A 429 -7.04 13.80 13.52
CA ARG A 429 -6.80 14.67 12.35
C ARG A 429 -6.54 13.89 11.06
N ASP A 430 -7.13 12.71 10.93
CA ASP A 430 -7.03 11.90 9.73
C ASP A 430 -8.37 11.73 9.02
N ILE A 431 -8.30 11.61 7.70
CA ILE A 431 -9.48 11.59 6.83
C ILE A 431 -10.39 10.38 7.09
N TYR A 432 -9.82 9.23 7.48
CA TYR A 432 -10.59 8.01 7.76
C TYR A 432 -11.42 8.16 9.03
N SER A 433 -10.81 8.66 10.11
CA SER A 433 -11.49 8.94 11.37
C SER A 433 -12.60 9.98 11.20
N ILE A 434 -12.30 11.08 10.49
CA ILE A 434 -13.30 12.12 10.22
C ILE A 434 -14.47 11.55 9.42
N ALA A 435 -14.21 10.82 8.34
CA ALA A 435 -15.25 10.21 7.53
C ALA A 435 -16.11 9.22 8.34
N ALA A 436 -15.47 8.35 9.14
CA ALA A 436 -16.17 7.36 9.95
C ALA A 436 -17.10 8.01 10.99
N ALA A 437 -16.66 9.07 11.68
CA ALA A 437 -17.50 9.80 12.62
C ALA A 437 -18.69 10.50 11.93
N GLN A 438 -18.48 11.04 10.73
CA GLN A 438 -19.57 11.66 9.96
C GLN A 438 -20.58 10.64 9.45
N ILE A 439 -20.13 9.45 9.01
CA ILE A 439 -21.02 8.34 8.65
C ILE A 439 -21.84 7.91 9.87
N ALA A 440 -21.21 7.77 11.04
CA ALA A 440 -21.92 7.44 12.28
C ALA A 440 -23.01 8.46 12.63
N ARG A 441 -22.73 9.76 12.46
CA ARG A 441 -23.73 10.82 12.61
C ARG A 441 -24.91 10.65 11.65
N CYS A 442 -24.64 10.35 10.38
CA CYS A 442 -25.69 10.12 9.39
C CYS A 442 -26.54 8.89 9.73
N MET A 443 -25.92 7.80 10.19
CA MET A 443 -26.64 6.59 10.60
C MET A 443 -27.59 6.86 11.77
N LEU A 444 -27.14 7.58 12.79
CA LEU A 444 -28.01 7.97 13.92
C LEU A 444 -29.16 8.88 13.46
N ALA A 445 -28.89 9.85 12.58
CA ALA A 445 -29.90 10.73 12.03
C ALA A 445 -30.96 9.95 11.22
N ILE A 446 -30.53 9.04 10.35
CA ILE A 446 -31.42 8.13 9.62
C ILE A 446 -32.26 7.29 10.58
N ALA A 447 -31.66 6.72 11.62
CA ALA A 447 -32.35 5.87 12.59
C ALA A 447 -33.42 6.62 13.40
N ARG A 448 -33.26 7.95 13.59
CA ARG A 448 -34.24 8.84 14.22
C ARG A 448 -35.24 9.45 13.22
N GLY A 449 -35.11 9.16 11.93
CA GLY A 449 -35.91 9.78 10.87
C GLY A 449 -35.54 11.24 10.54
N ASP A 450 -34.43 11.75 11.06
CA ASP A 450 -33.91 13.09 10.75
C ASP A 450 -33.16 13.09 9.39
N VAL A 451 -33.95 12.95 8.32
CA VAL A 451 -33.45 12.97 6.95
C VAL A 451 -32.96 14.35 6.51
N ALA A 452 -33.43 15.42 7.15
CA ALA A 452 -33.04 16.80 6.86
C ALA A 452 -31.56 17.04 7.19
N THR A 453 -31.07 16.48 8.30
CA THR A 453 -29.65 16.49 8.65
C THR A 453 -28.84 15.48 7.84
N ALA A 454 -29.40 14.27 7.60
CA ALA A 454 -28.65 13.17 7.01
C ALA A 454 -28.33 13.37 5.52
N ILE A 455 -29.30 13.80 4.71
CA ILE A 455 -29.17 13.85 3.25
C ILE A 455 -28.03 14.79 2.79
N PRO A 456 -27.97 16.08 3.23
CA PRO A 456 -26.90 16.98 2.78
C PRO A 456 -25.50 16.50 3.20
N ALA A 457 -25.40 15.90 4.39
CA ALA A 457 -24.13 15.36 4.88
C ALA A 457 -23.67 14.14 4.06
N LEU A 458 -24.58 13.24 3.71
CA LEU A 458 -24.31 12.08 2.86
C LEU A 458 -23.94 12.49 1.44
N GLU A 459 -24.64 13.48 0.87
CA GLU A 459 -24.31 14.02 -0.47
C GLU A 459 -22.91 14.63 -0.50
N ALA A 460 -22.52 15.39 0.54
CA ALA A 460 -21.19 15.95 0.66
C ALA A 460 -20.10 14.87 0.80
N LEU A 461 -20.32 13.86 1.65
CA LEU A 461 -19.40 12.73 1.82
C LEU A 461 -19.26 11.92 0.53
N LEU A 462 -20.37 11.66 -0.17
CA LEU A 462 -20.38 10.91 -1.42
C LEU A 462 -19.64 11.66 -2.52
N GLY A 463 -19.82 12.98 -2.62
CA GLY A 463 -19.07 13.83 -3.54
C GLY A 463 -17.56 13.76 -3.29
N ALA A 464 -17.14 13.84 -2.02
CA ALA A 464 -15.73 13.70 -1.65
C ALA A 464 -15.17 12.31 -1.97
N ALA A 465 -15.92 11.24 -1.66
CA ALA A 465 -15.50 9.87 -1.93
C ALA A 465 -15.35 9.59 -3.45
N LYS A 466 -16.29 10.10 -4.27
CA LYS A 466 -16.23 9.99 -5.73
C LYS A 466 -15.06 10.77 -6.31
N ALA A 467 -14.81 12.00 -5.84
CA ALA A 467 -13.67 12.80 -6.27
C ALA A 467 -12.33 12.14 -5.92
N ALA A 468 -12.27 11.40 -4.81
CA ALA A 468 -11.09 10.64 -4.38
C ALA A 468 -10.96 9.25 -5.04
N GLY A 469 -11.95 8.81 -5.83
CA GLY A 469 -11.93 7.49 -6.48
C GLY A 469 -12.10 6.29 -5.53
N ILE A 470 -12.68 6.49 -4.34
CA ILE A 470 -12.81 5.43 -3.32
C ILE A 470 -14.14 4.69 -3.52
N ALA A 471 -14.14 3.70 -4.43
CA ALA A 471 -15.34 2.99 -4.87
C ALA A 471 -16.10 2.28 -3.73
N ALA A 472 -15.38 1.60 -2.83
CA ALA A 472 -15.99 0.85 -1.72
C ALA A 472 -16.74 1.74 -0.72
N VAL A 473 -16.19 2.92 -0.41
CA VAL A 473 -16.86 3.90 0.48
C VAL A 473 -18.03 4.55 -0.23
N SER A 474 -17.91 4.80 -1.54
CA SER A 474 -18.98 5.38 -2.35
C SER A 474 -20.24 4.50 -2.35
N PHE A 475 -20.09 3.18 -2.52
CA PHE A 475 -21.23 2.25 -2.47
C PHE A 475 -21.96 2.28 -1.12
N TYR A 476 -21.20 2.30 -0.02
CA TYR A 476 -21.79 2.39 1.31
C TYR A 476 -22.57 3.70 1.52
N LEU A 477 -22.00 4.83 1.09
CA LEU A 477 -22.66 6.13 1.18
C LEU A 477 -23.91 6.23 0.30
N GLU A 478 -23.89 5.63 -0.90
CA GLU A 478 -25.08 5.52 -1.77
C GLU A 478 -26.19 4.70 -1.09
N THR A 479 -25.82 3.62 -0.40
CA THR A 479 -26.77 2.79 0.35
C THR A 479 -27.46 3.57 1.48
N LEU A 480 -26.69 4.32 2.27
CA LEU A 480 -27.23 5.18 3.33
C LEU A 480 -28.08 6.33 2.77
N LEU A 481 -27.63 6.95 1.68
CA LEU A 481 -28.39 8.02 1.01
C LEU A 481 -29.71 7.51 0.44
N GLY A 482 -29.70 6.32 -0.16
CA GLY A 482 -30.92 5.66 -0.64
C GLY A 482 -31.91 5.40 0.48
N ARG A 483 -31.44 4.94 1.65
CA ARG A 483 -32.28 4.79 2.84
C ARG A 483 -32.85 6.13 3.32
N ALA A 484 -32.05 7.18 3.36
CA ALA A 484 -32.49 8.51 3.77
C ALA A 484 -33.54 9.09 2.80
N LYS A 485 -33.34 8.93 1.49
CA LYS A 485 -34.30 9.38 0.45
C LYS A 485 -35.63 8.62 0.55
N PHE A 486 -35.59 7.32 0.82
CA PHE A 486 -36.80 6.52 1.06
C PHE A 486 -37.61 7.06 2.25
N ILE A 487 -36.95 7.33 3.39
CA ILE A 487 -37.62 7.89 4.59
C ILE A 487 -38.16 9.31 4.31
N ALA A 488 -37.48 10.09 3.46
CA ALA A 488 -37.96 11.40 3.01
C ALA A 488 -39.14 11.34 2.03
N GLY A 489 -39.54 10.14 1.57
CA GLY A 489 -40.63 9.94 0.60
C GLY A 489 -40.20 10.03 -0.87
N ASP A 490 -38.91 10.20 -1.16
CA ASP A 490 -38.36 10.21 -2.52
C ASP A 490 -38.05 8.77 -2.97
N ILE A 491 -39.11 8.04 -3.31
CA ILE A 491 -39.05 6.61 -3.62
C ILE A 491 -38.25 6.33 -4.90
N GLU A 492 -38.38 7.17 -5.92
CA GLU A 492 -37.68 7.00 -7.20
C GLU A 492 -36.17 7.14 -7.02
N ALA A 493 -35.71 8.20 -6.35
CA ALA A 493 -34.28 8.38 -6.06
C ALA A 493 -33.74 7.26 -5.16
N ALA A 494 -34.53 6.81 -4.17
CA ALA A 494 -34.15 5.69 -3.31
C ALA A 494 -33.92 4.41 -4.11
N ILE A 495 -34.83 4.04 -5.02
CA ILE A 495 -34.66 2.88 -5.89
C ILE A 495 -33.42 3.04 -6.77
N GLY A 496 -33.21 4.24 -7.36
CA GLY A 496 -32.05 4.50 -8.21
C GLY A 496 -30.70 4.33 -7.48
N LEU A 497 -30.64 4.72 -6.20
CA LEU A 497 -29.43 4.61 -5.38
C LEU A 497 -29.21 3.21 -4.79
N LEU A 498 -30.29 2.51 -4.42
CA LEU A 498 -30.23 1.19 -3.80
C LEU A 498 -30.13 0.05 -4.82
N THR A 499 -30.48 0.31 -6.08
CA THR A 499 -30.33 -0.68 -7.16
C THR A 499 -28.87 -1.03 -7.33
N GLU A 500 -28.58 -2.32 -7.16
CA GLU A 500 -27.24 -2.87 -7.26
C GLU A 500 -26.63 -2.59 -8.64
N LYS A 501 -25.47 -1.94 -8.64
CA LYS A 501 -24.70 -1.68 -9.86
C LYS A 501 -23.74 -2.84 -10.11
N GLU A 502 -23.45 -3.14 -11.38
CA GLU A 502 -22.57 -4.24 -11.78
C GLU A 502 -21.16 -4.12 -11.16
N GLU A 503 -20.68 -2.89 -11.02
CA GLU A 503 -19.41 -2.54 -10.36
C GLU A 503 -19.38 -2.90 -8.86
N ALA A 504 -20.53 -2.88 -8.18
CA ALA A 504 -20.63 -3.16 -6.75
C ALA A 504 -20.53 -4.66 -6.42
N ARG A 505 -20.93 -5.54 -7.35
CA ARG A 505 -20.80 -7.01 -7.20
C ARG A 505 -19.36 -7.51 -7.10
N SER A 506 -18.41 -6.68 -7.52
CA SER A 506 -16.97 -6.94 -7.42
C SER A 506 -16.40 -6.68 -6.02
N VAL A 507 -17.16 -6.05 -5.12
CA VAL A 507 -16.70 -5.65 -3.78
C VAL A 507 -17.15 -6.70 -2.74
N PRO A 508 -16.22 -7.42 -2.09
CA PRO A 508 -16.57 -8.35 -1.02
C PRO A 508 -17.03 -7.55 0.22
N GLN A 509 -18.33 -7.41 0.42
CA GLN A 509 -18.87 -6.84 1.67
C GLN A 509 -20.12 -7.59 2.13
N ALA A 510 -20.00 -8.32 3.24
CA ALA A 510 -21.06 -9.20 3.71
C ALA A 510 -22.19 -8.51 4.49
N GLN A 511 -21.97 -7.32 5.05
CA GLN A 511 -22.93 -6.67 5.95
C GLN A 511 -23.93 -5.73 5.26
N LEU A 512 -23.51 -4.97 4.25
CA LEU A 512 -24.35 -3.93 3.65
C LEU A 512 -25.22 -4.43 2.50
N HIS A 513 -24.75 -5.42 1.72
CA HIS A 513 -25.51 -5.96 0.59
C HIS A 513 -26.85 -6.58 0.99
N GLY A 514 -26.96 -7.07 2.23
CA GLY A 514 -28.21 -7.62 2.71
C GLY A 514 -29.26 -6.58 3.07
N LEU A 515 -28.88 -5.63 3.93
CA LEU A 515 -29.77 -4.56 4.36
C LEU A 515 -30.11 -3.62 3.19
N SER A 516 -29.17 -3.38 2.26
CA SER A 516 -29.44 -2.60 1.05
C SER A 516 -30.55 -3.24 0.21
N ASN A 517 -30.52 -4.55 0.02
CA ASN A 517 -31.54 -5.28 -0.72
C ASN A 517 -32.88 -5.36 0.03
N VAL A 518 -32.88 -5.42 1.37
CA VAL A 518 -34.13 -5.27 2.15
C VAL A 518 -34.71 -3.87 1.95
N TRP A 519 -33.90 -2.81 2.06
CA TRP A 519 -34.37 -1.44 1.86
C TRP A 519 -34.82 -1.18 0.41
N LEU A 520 -34.16 -1.78 -0.58
CA LEU A 520 -34.60 -1.75 -1.97
C LEU A 520 -35.96 -2.43 -2.13
N ALA A 521 -36.18 -3.58 -1.48
CA ALA A 521 -37.47 -4.24 -1.49
C ALA A 521 -38.57 -3.38 -0.85
N GLU A 522 -38.29 -2.71 0.27
CA GLU A 522 -39.23 -1.76 0.87
C GLU A 522 -39.58 -0.60 -0.07
N ALA A 523 -38.58 -0.03 -0.74
CA ALA A 523 -38.79 1.02 -1.74
C ALA A 523 -39.62 0.53 -2.94
N LYS A 524 -39.36 -0.69 -3.42
CA LYS A 524 -40.14 -1.32 -4.49
C LYS A 524 -41.59 -1.62 -4.08
N ILE A 525 -41.83 -2.04 -2.84
CA ILE A 525 -43.19 -2.21 -2.29
C ILE A 525 -43.93 -0.88 -2.31
N ALA A 526 -43.30 0.20 -1.84
CA ALA A 526 -43.88 1.54 -1.85
C ALA A 526 -44.17 2.06 -3.27
N ALA A 527 -43.37 1.66 -4.27
CA ALA A 527 -43.58 1.96 -5.68
C ALA A 527 -44.61 1.04 -6.38
N GLY A 528 -45.20 0.06 -5.66
CA GLY A 528 -46.16 -0.90 -6.21
C GLY A 528 -45.54 -2.10 -6.97
N ALA A 529 -44.21 -2.17 -7.07
CA ALA A 529 -43.48 -3.29 -7.69
C ALA A 529 -43.31 -4.47 -6.71
N VAL A 530 -44.42 -4.96 -6.15
CA VAL A 530 -44.43 -5.91 -5.03
C VAL A 530 -43.85 -7.27 -5.41
N ALA A 531 -44.12 -7.77 -6.61
CA ALA A 531 -43.60 -9.08 -7.07
C ALA A 531 -42.06 -9.10 -7.13
N ASP A 532 -41.46 -8.01 -7.65
CA ASP A 532 -40.00 -7.85 -7.69
C ASP A 532 -39.40 -7.77 -6.29
N ALA A 533 -40.08 -7.07 -5.37
CA ALA A 533 -39.64 -6.92 -3.99
C ALA A 533 -39.62 -8.27 -3.24
N GLU A 534 -40.63 -9.11 -3.46
CA GLU A 534 -40.70 -10.42 -2.82
C GLU A 534 -39.65 -11.40 -3.34
N ALA A 535 -39.44 -11.43 -4.66
CA ALA A 535 -38.36 -12.23 -5.25
C ALA A 535 -36.99 -11.80 -4.70
N LEU A 536 -36.80 -10.49 -4.48
CA LEU A 536 -35.61 -9.94 -3.85
C LEU A 536 -35.48 -10.39 -2.38
N LEU A 537 -36.55 -10.28 -1.59
CA LEU A 537 -36.57 -10.68 -0.17
C LEU A 537 -36.34 -12.19 0.00
N GLU A 538 -36.86 -13.04 -0.88
CA GLU A 538 -36.58 -14.48 -0.86
C GLU A 538 -35.10 -14.79 -1.10
N ARG A 539 -34.46 -14.08 -2.03
CA ARG A 539 -33.03 -14.23 -2.27
C ARG A 539 -32.22 -13.79 -1.04
N VAL A 540 -32.52 -12.63 -0.47
CA VAL A 540 -31.84 -12.11 0.72
C VAL A 540 -32.00 -13.05 1.92
N ASP A 541 -33.19 -13.60 2.13
CA ASP A 541 -33.45 -14.55 3.21
C ASP A 541 -32.59 -15.81 3.13
N ARG A 542 -32.44 -16.38 1.92
CA ARG A 542 -31.53 -17.53 1.68
C ARG A 542 -30.08 -17.17 1.97
N GLU A 543 -29.61 -16.04 1.46
CA GLU A 543 -28.24 -15.57 1.66
C GLU A 543 -27.93 -15.32 3.14
N MET A 544 -28.86 -14.67 3.86
CA MET A 544 -28.72 -14.37 5.29
C MET A 544 -28.76 -15.60 6.16
N THR A 545 -29.59 -16.58 5.80
CA THR A 545 -29.62 -17.88 6.47
C THR A 545 -28.29 -18.61 6.33
N GLN A 546 -27.71 -18.64 5.12
CA GLN A 546 -26.41 -19.27 4.88
C GLN A 546 -25.28 -18.61 5.68
N ARG A 547 -25.30 -17.27 5.77
CA ARG A 547 -24.29 -16.49 6.51
C ARG A 547 -24.54 -16.45 8.02
N GLY A 548 -25.71 -16.88 8.49
CA GLY A 548 -26.11 -16.82 9.89
C GLY A 548 -26.30 -15.39 10.41
N ALA A 549 -26.71 -14.45 9.56
CA ALA A 549 -26.91 -13.06 9.96
C ALA A 549 -28.32 -12.85 10.50
N ALA A 550 -28.52 -13.15 11.78
CA ALA A 550 -29.86 -13.21 12.39
C ALA A 550 -30.60 -11.87 12.34
N GLY A 551 -29.89 -10.74 12.50
CA GLY A 551 -30.49 -9.41 12.42
C GLY A 551 -31.01 -9.07 11.02
N GLY A 552 -30.31 -9.50 9.97
CA GLY A 552 -30.78 -9.35 8.58
C GLY A 552 -32.05 -10.15 8.31
N LEU A 553 -32.22 -11.32 8.94
CA LEU A 553 -33.43 -12.12 8.85
C LEU A 553 -34.64 -11.43 9.51
N ALA A 554 -34.43 -10.76 10.66
CA ALA A 554 -35.49 -9.98 11.31
C ALA A 554 -36.00 -8.84 10.40
N HIS A 555 -35.08 -8.07 9.81
CA HIS A 555 -35.39 -7.03 8.81
C HIS A 555 -36.11 -7.62 7.58
N CYS A 556 -35.66 -8.77 7.06
CA CYS A 556 -36.30 -9.45 5.94
C CYS A 556 -37.72 -9.93 6.28
N GLY A 557 -37.95 -10.43 7.49
CA GLY A 557 -39.27 -10.82 7.98
C GLY A 557 -40.27 -9.66 7.97
N ALA A 558 -39.83 -8.48 8.45
CA ALA A 558 -40.64 -7.25 8.40
C ALA A 558 -40.95 -6.84 6.95
N GLY A 559 -39.96 -6.87 6.06
CA GLY A 559 -40.15 -6.57 4.63
C GLY A 559 -41.13 -7.52 3.93
N LYS A 560 -41.03 -8.83 4.20
CA LYS A 560 -41.98 -9.84 3.67
C LYS A 560 -43.40 -9.61 4.18
N GLY A 561 -43.55 -9.16 5.44
CA GLY A 561 -44.85 -8.77 6.00
C GLY A 561 -45.48 -7.61 5.23
N LYS A 562 -44.70 -6.55 4.98
CA LYS A 562 -45.14 -5.39 4.18
C LYS A 562 -45.55 -5.77 2.76
N GLY A 563 -44.76 -6.63 2.09
CA GLY A 563 -45.07 -7.10 0.74
C GLY A 563 -46.37 -7.92 0.67
N ALA A 564 -46.56 -8.86 1.59
CA ALA A 564 -47.79 -9.65 1.68
C ALA A 564 -49.02 -8.79 1.99
N LEU A 565 -48.86 -7.78 2.86
CA LEU A 565 -49.92 -6.83 3.19
C LEU A 565 -50.32 -5.99 1.96
N ALA A 566 -49.34 -5.51 1.18
CA ALA A 566 -49.59 -4.77 -0.05
C ALA A 566 -50.35 -5.57 -1.13
N ARG A 567 -50.25 -6.92 -1.11
CA ARG A 567 -51.06 -7.82 -1.97
C ARG A 567 -52.43 -8.18 -1.39
N GLY A 568 -52.76 -7.71 -0.19
CA GLY A 568 -53.97 -8.11 0.54
C GLY A 568 -53.94 -9.54 1.07
N ASN A 569 -52.78 -10.22 1.11
CA ASN A 569 -52.65 -11.56 1.66
C ASN A 569 -52.42 -11.50 3.18
N LEU A 570 -53.50 -11.21 3.92
CA LEU A 570 -53.47 -11.03 5.37
C LEU A 570 -52.87 -12.21 6.15
N PRO A 571 -53.18 -13.49 5.83
CA PRO A 571 -52.55 -14.63 6.51
C PRO A 571 -51.03 -14.70 6.31
N ALA A 572 -50.55 -14.45 5.08
CA ALA A 572 -49.12 -14.44 4.81
C ALA A 572 -48.41 -13.26 5.49
N ALA A 573 -49.05 -12.09 5.52
CA ALA A 573 -48.54 -10.91 6.21
C ALA A 573 -48.41 -11.16 7.71
N GLN A 574 -49.44 -11.74 8.34
CA GLN A 574 -49.43 -12.12 9.76
C GLN A 574 -48.28 -13.07 10.08
N ALA A 575 -48.11 -14.13 9.29
CA ALA A 575 -47.05 -15.12 9.50
C ALA A 575 -45.65 -14.51 9.34
N ALA A 576 -45.46 -13.59 8.37
CA ALA A 576 -44.18 -12.93 8.15
C ALA A 576 -43.84 -11.94 9.27
N PHE A 577 -44.78 -11.08 9.68
CA PHE A 577 -44.57 -10.15 10.81
C PHE A 577 -44.36 -10.89 12.14
N ALA A 578 -45.08 -11.99 12.38
CA ALA A 578 -44.88 -12.79 13.59
C ALA A 578 -43.47 -13.39 13.67
N ARG A 579 -42.96 -13.94 12.55
CA ARG A 579 -41.57 -14.43 12.47
C ARG A 579 -40.56 -13.31 12.68
N GLY A 580 -40.76 -12.17 12.02
CA GLY A 580 -39.88 -11.00 12.17
C GLY A 580 -39.87 -10.46 13.60
N LEU A 581 -41.03 -10.42 14.27
CA LEU A 581 -41.15 -9.98 15.66
C LEU A 581 -40.47 -10.95 16.63
N ASP A 582 -40.65 -12.25 16.46
CA ASP A 582 -39.99 -13.27 17.31
C ASP A 582 -38.47 -13.11 17.25
N GLN A 583 -37.92 -13.04 16.03
CA GLN A 583 -36.48 -12.81 15.82
C GLN A 583 -36.02 -11.47 16.40
N ALA A 584 -36.71 -10.36 16.09
CA ALA A 584 -36.34 -9.04 16.60
C ALA A 584 -36.40 -8.97 18.13
N THR A 585 -37.34 -9.67 18.76
CA THR A 585 -37.47 -9.72 20.23
C THR A 585 -36.31 -10.48 20.86
N VAL A 586 -35.93 -11.63 20.30
CA VAL A 586 -34.77 -12.41 20.77
C VAL A 586 -33.46 -11.62 20.64
N LEU A 587 -33.32 -10.84 19.57
CA LEU A 587 -32.14 -10.04 19.28
C LEU A 587 -32.17 -8.63 19.91
N TRP A 588 -33.22 -8.31 20.68
CA TRP A 588 -33.42 -6.99 21.31
C TRP A 588 -33.48 -5.81 20.32
N MET A 589 -33.88 -6.07 19.07
CA MET A 589 -34.00 -5.07 18.01
C MET A 589 -35.33 -4.32 18.13
N ARG A 590 -35.40 -3.36 19.05
CA ARG A 590 -36.65 -2.61 19.34
C ARG A 590 -37.30 -1.98 18.10
N PRO A 591 -36.57 -1.26 17.22
CA PRO A 591 -37.19 -0.60 16.06
C PRO A 591 -37.84 -1.57 15.08
N VAL A 592 -37.21 -2.74 14.86
CA VAL A 592 -37.76 -3.79 13.98
C VAL A 592 -38.96 -4.47 14.64
N ALA A 593 -38.88 -4.74 15.95
CA ALA A 593 -40.01 -5.27 16.71
C ALA A 593 -41.22 -4.34 16.65
N ASP A 594 -41.01 -3.03 16.78
CA ASP A 594 -42.08 -2.03 16.67
C ASP A 594 -42.69 -2.00 15.26
N THR A 595 -41.85 -2.02 14.21
CA THR A 595 -42.31 -2.13 12.82
C THR A 595 -43.18 -3.38 12.60
N CYS A 596 -42.79 -4.53 13.16
CA CYS A 596 -43.58 -5.76 13.05
C CYS A 596 -44.90 -5.68 13.85
N ARG A 597 -44.92 -5.02 15.01
CA ARG A 597 -46.15 -4.82 15.80
C ARG A 597 -47.14 -3.91 15.08
N GLU A 598 -46.66 -2.83 14.49
CA GLU A 598 -47.46 -1.92 13.66
C GLU A 598 -48.08 -2.70 12.48
N GLY A 599 -47.27 -3.46 11.75
CA GLY A 599 -47.75 -4.30 10.65
C GLY A 599 -48.79 -5.35 11.07
N MET A 600 -48.63 -5.97 12.24
CA MET A 600 -49.65 -6.88 12.78
C MET A 600 -50.95 -6.16 13.15
N ALA A 601 -50.89 -4.93 13.65
CA ALA A 601 -52.07 -4.12 13.94
C ALA A 601 -52.83 -3.77 12.65
N GLU A 602 -52.12 -3.43 11.57
CA GLU A 602 -52.72 -3.21 10.25
C GLU A 602 -53.39 -4.49 9.71
N VAL A 603 -52.75 -5.66 9.86
CA VAL A 603 -53.35 -6.94 9.48
C VAL A 603 -54.64 -7.21 10.26
N ALA A 604 -54.64 -6.97 11.57
CA ALA A 604 -55.83 -7.16 12.41
C ALA A 604 -56.98 -6.21 11.99
N ALA A 605 -56.67 -4.95 11.70
CA ALA A 605 -57.64 -3.99 11.17
C ALA A 605 -58.21 -4.44 9.82
N GLY A 606 -57.37 -4.96 8.92
CA GLY A 606 -57.80 -5.51 7.63
C GLY A 606 -58.71 -6.74 7.78
N GLN A 607 -58.42 -7.64 8.73
CA GLN A 607 -59.26 -8.81 9.02
C GLN A 607 -60.63 -8.40 9.58
N GLN A 608 -60.67 -7.41 10.47
CA GLN A 608 -61.93 -6.85 11.00
C GLN A 608 -62.77 -6.20 9.91
N ALA A 609 -62.16 -5.41 9.01
CA ALA A 609 -62.86 -4.82 7.88
C ALA A 609 -63.46 -5.89 6.94
N ALA A 610 -62.71 -6.94 6.63
CA ALA A 610 -63.17 -8.06 5.80
C ALA A 610 -64.34 -8.85 6.45
N ALA A 611 -64.30 -9.02 7.78
CA ALA A 611 -65.37 -9.67 8.55
C ALA A 611 -66.66 -8.83 8.58
N LEU A 612 -66.52 -7.50 8.69
CA LEU A 612 -67.66 -6.55 8.63
C LEU A 612 -68.28 -6.48 7.23
N SER A 613 -67.48 -6.55 6.16
CA SER A 613 -68.02 -6.59 4.79
C SER A 613 -68.74 -7.90 4.47
N THR A 614 -68.33 -9.03 5.06
CA THR A 614 -69.00 -10.32 4.88
C THR A 614 -70.29 -10.43 5.68
N THR A 615 -70.40 -9.74 6.81
CA THR A 615 -71.65 -9.67 7.61
C THR A 615 -72.65 -8.65 7.09
N ALA A 616 -72.24 -7.64 6.31
CA ALA A 616 -73.14 -6.69 5.65
C ALA A 616 -73.67 -7.17 4.28
N ALA A 617 -73.04 -8.19 3.68
CA ALA A 617 -73.41 -8.76 2.39
C ALA A 617 -74.23 -10.06 2.49
N GLY A 618 -74.43 -10.59 3.70
CA GLY A 618 -75.37 -11.68 4.01
C GLY A 618 -76.59 -11.13 4.72
#